data_AF-A0A6A4GTC3-F1
#
_entry.id   AF-A0A6A4GTC3-F1
#
_cell.length_a   1.000
_cell.length_b   1.000
_cell.length_c   1.000
_cell.angle_alpha   90.00
_cell.angle_beta   90.00
_cell.angle_gamma   90.00
#
_symmetry.space_group_name_H-M   'P 1'
#
loop_
_entity.id
_entity.type
_entity.pdbx_description
1 polymer ?
#
loop_
_entity_poly.entity_id
_entity_poly.type
_entity_poly.pdbx_seq_one_letter_code
_entity_poly.pdbx_strand_id
1 'polypeptide(L)'
;TQQILKFAGRIIFHISASNWKVVFQRLHSTDLSVLGHSVLDRPRLLQVMNELSLLLVNMRAHGHKAIAGPLRSAIWTWIEHFPDESNKVVTTNTKMEGAS
;
A
#
# COMPACT_ATOMS: atom_id res chain seq x y z
N THR A 1 -20.86 -2.30 15.32
CA THR A 1 -19.63 -1.59 14.92
C THR A 1 -18.75 -2.37 13.93
N GLN A 2 -18.42 -3.65 14.15
CA GLN A 2 -17.53 -4.39 13.22
C GLN A 2 -18.07 -4.56 11.78
N GLN A 3 -19.39 -4.71 11.61
CA GLN A 3 -19.98 -4.83 10.26
C GLN A 3 -19.82 -3.54 9.45
N ILE A 4 -19.99 -2.38 10.09
CA ILE A 4 -19.83 -1.06 9.45
C ILE A 4 -18.39 -0.88 8.94
N LEU A 5 -17.39 -1.29 9.73
CA LEU A 5 -15.98 -1.24 9.33
C LEU A 5 -15.68 -2.15 8.13
N LYS A 6 -16.28 -3.35 8.07
CA LYS A 6 -16.16 -4.24 6.91
C LYS A 6 -16.73 -3.62 5.64
N PHE A 7 -17.90 -2.97 5.72
CA PHE A 7 -18.49 -2.28 4.57
C PHE A 7 -17.67 -1.08 4.15
N ALA A 8 -17.18 -0.27 5.11
CA ALA A 8 -16.31 0.86 4.83
C ALA A 8 -15.03 0.42 4.08
N GLY A 9 -14.39 -0.67 4.53
CA GLY A 9 -13.22 -1.23 3.85
C GLY A 9 -13.50 -1.64 2.40
N ARG A 10 -14.64 -2.27 2.13
CA ARG A 10 -15.05 -2.63 0.75
C ARG A 10 -15.31 -1.41 -0.13
N ILE A 11 -15.94 -0.37 0.43
CA ILE A 11 -16.16 0.89 -0.30
C ILE A 11 -14.82 1.53 -0.64
N ILE A 12 -13.89 1.60 0.32
CA ILE A 12 -12.53 2.12 0.10
C ILE A 12 -11.82 1.32 -0.99
N PHE A 13 -11.92 -0.01 -0.98
CA PHE A 13 -11.35 -0.87 -2.01
C PHE A 13 -11.84 -0.47 -3.41
N HIS A 14 -13.16 -0.40 -3.63
CA HIS A 14 -13.71 -0.04 -4.94
C HIS A 14 -13.41 1.41 -5.36
N ILE A 15 -13.40 2.35 -4.41
CA ILE A 15 -13.03 3.74 -4.68
C ILE A 15 -11.55 3.83 -5.07
N SER A 16 -10.65 3.11 -4.37
CA SER A 16 -9.23 3.12 -4.69
C SER A 16 -8.95 2.53 -6.08
N ALA A 17 -9.73 1.55 -6.52
CA ALA A 17 -9.69 1.04 -7.89
C ALA A 17 -10.06 2.11 -8.92
N SER A 18 -11.15 2.85 -8.66
CA SER A 18 -11.80 3.76 -9.64
C SER A 18 -11.26 5.19 -9.62
N ASN A 19 -10.74 5.65 -8.47
CA ASN A 19 -10.32 7.03 -8.25
C ASN A 19 -9.14 7.11 -7.28
N TRP A 20 -8.01 6.54 -7.71
CA TRP A 20 -6.78 6.51 -6.92
C TRP A 20 -6.30 7.90 -6.49
N LYS A 21 -6.41 8.91 -7.35
CA LYS A 21 -5.95 10.28 -7.06
C LYS A 21 -6.57 10.84 -5.77
N VAL A 22 -7.87 10.64 -5.57
CA VAL A 22 -8.58 11.12 -4.37
C VAL A 22 -8.14 10.34 -3.12
N VAL A 23 -7.98 9.02 -3.22
CA VAL A 23 -7.53 8.18 -2.10
C VAL A 23 -6.10 8.53 -1.69
N PHE A 24 -5.22 8.74 -2.67
CA PHE A 24 -3.83 9.11 -2.46
C PHE A 24 -3.67 10.47 -1.78
N GLN A 25 -4.46 11.47 -2.17
CA GLN A 25 -4.46 12.77 -1.48
C GLN A 25 -4.89 12.66 -0.01
N ARG A 26 -5.78 11.72 0.33
CA ARG A 26 -6.18 11.50 1.73
C ARG A 26 -5.11 10.78 2.56
N LEU A 27 -4.31 9.92 1.94
CA LEU A 27 -3.15 9.28 2.58
C LEU A 27 -2.11 10.29 3.07
N HIS A 28 -1.91 11.39 2.33
CA HIS A 28 -1.05 12.50 2.79
C HIS A 28 -1.61 13.21 4.02
N SER A 29 -2.93 13.28 4.14
CA SER A 29 -3.58 14.20 5.07
C SER A 29 -3.71 13.69 6.50
N THR A 30 -3.71 12.36 6.77
CA THR A 30 -3.54 11.74 8.12
C THR A 30 -4.01 10.28 8.22
N ASP A 31 -4.79 9.76 7.26
CA ASP A 31 -5.51 8.50 7.47
C ASP A 31 -4.84 7.29 6.79
N LEU A 32 -3.81 6.76 7.44
CA LEU A 32 -3.09 5.56 7.00
C LEU A 32 -3.92 4.28 7.11
N SER A 33 -5.07 4.30 7.80
CA SER A 33 -5.97 3.14 7.88
C SER A 33 -6.60 2.80 6.53
N VAL A 34 -6.76 3.80 5.66
CA VAL A 34 -7.27 3.66 4.28
C VAL A 34 -6.32 2.82 3.43
N LEU A 35 -5.01 2.86 3.72
CA LEU A 35 -4.00 2.08 3.01
C LEU A 35 -4.28 0.58 3.11
N GLY A 36 -4.67 0.11 4.29
CA GLY A 36 -4.90 -1.31 4.55
C GLY A 36 -6.09 -1.91 3.80
N HIS A 37 -6.95 -1.07 3.23
CA HIS A 37 -8.15 -1.46 2.47
C HIS A 37 -8.09 -1.06 0.99
N SER A 38 -6.99 -0.44 0.55
CA SER A 38 -6.84 0.02 -0.83
C SER A 38 -6.33 -1.10 -1.73
N VAL A 39 -6.83 -1.17 -2.96
CA VAL A 39 -6.23 -1.99 -4.02
C VAL A 39 -5.13 -1.21 -4.71
N LEU A 40 -3.91 -1.74 -4.62
CA LEU A 40 -2.72 -1.12 -5.18
C LEU A 40 -2.18 -2.03 -6.26
N ASP A 41 -2.05 -1.52 -7.49
CA ASP A 41 -1.19 -2.10 -8.51
C ASP A 41 0.27 -1.68 -8.24
N ARG A 42 1.23 -2.23 -8.99
CA ARG A 42 2.66 -1.93 -8.80
C ARG A 42 2.98 -0.42 -8.86
N PRO A 43 2.51 0.37 -9.85
CA PRO A 43 2.73 1.81 -9.87
C PRO A 43 2.23 2.53 -8.61
N ARG A 44 1.02 2.20 -8.14
CA ARG A 44 0.43 2.81 -6.92
C ARG A 44 1.19 2.41 -5.67
N LEU A 45 1.63 1.15 -5.58
CA LEU A 45 2.42 0.67 -4.46
C LEU A 45 3.77 1.41 -4.37
N LEU A 46 4.46 1.58 -5.50
CA LEU A 46 5.70 2.37 -5.56
C LEU A 46 5.47 3.83 -5.18
N GLN A 47 4.37 4.42 -5.65
CA GLN A 47 4.00 5.79 -5.31
C GLN A 47 3.80 5.96 -3.78
N VAL A 48 3.09 5.03 -3.14
CA VAL A 48 2.92 5.01 -1.68
C VAL A 48 4.25 4.81 -0.96
N MET A 49 5.09 3.90 -1.43
CA MET A 49 6.40 3.62 -0.80
C MET A 49 7.31 4.84 -0.83
N ASN A 50 7.33 5.59 -1.95
CA ASN A 50 8.11 6.81 -2.07
C ASN A 50 7.63 7.90 -1.10
N GLU A 51 6.32 8.15 -1.02
CA GLU A 51 5.79 9.14 -0.08
C GLU A 51 6.00 8.73 1.38
N LEU A 52 5.79 7.46 1.70
CA LEU A 52 6.08 6.96 3.03
C LEU A 52 7.57 7.10 3.35
N SER A 53 8.47 6.87 2.41
CA SER A 53 9.91 7.10 2.63
C SER A 53 10.19 8.56 3.04
N LEU A 54 9.59 9.53 2.36
CA LEU A 54 9.71 10.96 2.70
C LEU A 54 9.09 11.30 4.06
N LEU A 55 7.92 10.71 4.37
CA LEU A 55 7.20 10.93 5.62
C LEU A 55 7.93 10.29 6.82
N LEU A 56 8.47 9.08 6.64
CA LEU A 56 9.11 8.28 7.67
C LEU A 56 10.41 8.92 8.17
N VAL A 57 11.16 9.61 7.30
CA VAL A 57 12.39 10.34 7.65
C VAL A 57 12.16 11.36 8.77
N ASN A 58 10.98 11.97 8.81
CA ASN A 58 10.63 13.02 9.78
C ASN A 58 9.71 12.51 10.92
N MET A 59 9.38 11.23 10.95
CA MET A 59 8.38 10.67 11.85
C MET A 59 9.00 10.02 13.10
N ARG A 60 8.41 10.27 14.27
CA ARG A 60 8.81 9.62 15.54
C ARG A 60 8.46 8.12 15.51
N ALA A 61 9.18 7.29 16.28
CA ALA A 61 9.04 5.84 16.30
C ALA A 61 7.60 5.30 16.50
N HIS A 62 6.73 6.05 17.20
CA HIS A 62 5.31 5.69 17.36
C HIS A 62 4.55 5.72 16.02
N GLY A 63 4.86 6.67 15.14
CA GLY A 63 4.25 6.76 13.82
C GLY A 63 4.72 5.64 12.88
N HIS A 64 5.99 5.23 12.98
CA HIS A 64 6.51 4.06 12.23
C HIS A 64 5.73 2.78 12.57
N LYS A 65 5.47 2.55 13.86
CA LYS A 65 4.65 1.40 14.31
C LYS A 65 3.21 1.47 13.80
N ALA A 66 2.62 2.66 13.74
CA ALA A 66 1.27 2.85 13.22
C ALA A 66 1.14 2.56 11.71
N ILE A 67 2.20 2.82 10.93
CA ILE A 67 2.23 2.56 9.48
C ILE A 67 2.48 1.08 9.16
N ALA A 68 3.26 0.37 9.98
CA ALA A 68 3.69 -0.99 9.68
C ALA A 68 2.53 -1.96 9.42
N GLY A 69 1.46 -1.87 10.22
CA GLY A 69 0.27 -2.71 10.07
C GLY A 69 -0.45 -2.50 8.72
N PRO A 70 -0.93 -1.28 8.43
CA PRO A 70 -1.56 -0.95 7.16
C PRO A 70 -0.68 -1.21 5.94
N LEU A 71 0.62 -0.89 6.01
CA LEU A 71 1.56 -1.12 4.91
C LEU A 71 1.72 -2.62 4.62
N ARG A 72 1.88 -3.45 5.65
CA ARG A 72 1.93 -4.91 5.49
C ARG A 72 0.65 -5.44 4.83
N SER A 73 -0.51 -4.95 5.25
CA SER A 73 -1.81 -5.35 4.69
C SER A 73 -1.92 -4.97 3.21
N ALA A 74 -1.45 -3.79 2.84
CA ALA A 74 -1.46 -3.31 1.47
C ALA A 74 -0.52 -4.11 0.55
N ILE A 75 0.69 -4.43 1.02
CA ILE A 75 1.63 -5.30 0.29
C ILE A 75 1.03 -6.70 0.10
N TRP A 76 0.43 -7.27 1.15
CA TRP A 76 -0.20 -8.59 1.06
C TRP A 76 -1.37 -8.59 0.08
N THR A 77 -2.21 -7.55 0.12
CA THR A 77 -3.31 -7.37 -0.82
C THR A 77 -2.81 -7.28 -2.27
N TRP A 78 -1.70 -6.56 -2.51
CA TRP A 78 -1.08 -6.49 -3.84
C TRP A 78 -0.61 -7.87 -4.33
N ILE A 79 0.05 -8.66 -3.47
CA ILE A 79 0.50 -10.02 -3.82
C ILE A 79 -0.71 -10.90 -4.19
N GLU A 80 -1.80 -10.82 -3.43
CA GLU A 80 -3.00 -11.64 -3.69
C GLU A 80 -3.75 -11.23 -4.96
N HIS A 81 -3.82 -9.93 -5.27
CA HIS A 81 -4.62 -9.41 -6.40
C HIS A 81 -3.82 -9.28 -7.70
N PHE A 82 -2.49 -9.15 -7.63
CA PHE A 82 -1.61 -8.97 -8.77
C PHE A 82 -0.40 -9.92 -8.74
N PRO A 83 -0.62 -11.25 -8.68
CA PRO A 83 0.45 -12.24 -8.53
C PRO A 83 1.47 -12.20 -9.68
N ASP A 84 1.03 -11.84 -10.90
CA ASP A 84 1.93 -11.68 -12.05
C ASP A 84 2.92 -10.51 -11.87
N GLU A 85 2.47 -9.42 -11.25
CA GLU A 85 3.34 -8.27 -10.97
C GLU A 85 4.34 -8.60 -9.88
N SER A 86 3.91 -9.27 -8.81
CA SER A 86 4.82 -9.69 -7.73
C SER A 86 5.85 -10.70 -8.21
N ASN A 87 5.44 -11.69 -9.02
CA ASN A 87 6.35 -12.68 -9.58
C ASN A 87 7.40 -12.04 -10.50
N LYS A 88 7.00 -11.05 -11.31
CA LYS A 88 7.94 -10.27 -12.13
C LYS A 88 8.96 -9.55 -11.26
N VAL A 89 8.54 -8.90 -10.17
CA VAL A 89 9.44 -8.19 -9.24
C VAL A 89 10.44 -9.14 -8.61
N VAL A 90 9.99 -10.29 -8.10
CA VAL A 90 10.89 -11.31 -7.53
C VAL A 90 11.90 -11.77 -8.58
N THR A 91 11.42 -12.16 -9.76
CA THR A 91 12.28 -12.69 -10.85
C THR A 91 13.29 -11.66 -11.36
N THR A 92 12.92 -10.38 -11.45
CA THR A 92 13.86 -9.32 -11.86
C THR A 92 14.90 -9.03 -10.79
N ASN A 93 14.54 -9.11 -9.50
CA ASN A 93 15.50 -8.96 -8.41
C ASN A 93 16.49 -10.15 -8.37
N THR A 94 16.01 -11.38 -8.57
CA THR A 94 16.89 -12.58 -8.59
C THR A 94 17.83 -12.57 -9.79
N LYS A 95 17.41 -12.04 -10.94
CA LYS A 95 18.26 -11.91 -12.14
C LYS A 95 19.40 -10.90 -11.97
N MET A 96 19.29 -9.96 -11.04
CA MET A 96 20.33 -8.95 -10.82
C MET A 96 21.48 -9.46 -9.92
N GLU A 97 21.29 -10.57 -9.19
CA GLU A 97 22.34 -11.18 -8.36
C GLU A 97 23.20 -12.23 -9.11
N GLY A 98 22.82 -12.61 -10.34
CA GLY A 98 23.49 -13.66 -11.12
C GLY A 98 24.42 -13.18 -12.24
N ALA A 99 24.73 -11.88 -12.30
CA ALA A 99 25.66 -11.31 -13.28
C ALA A 99 26.90 -10.74 -12.57
N SER A 100 27.73 -11.62 -12.01
CA SER A 100 29.15 -11.43 -11.74
C SER A 100 29.81 -12.79 -11.55
#